data_AF-A0A966S1I4-F1
#
_entry.id   AF-A0A966S1I4-F1
#
_cell.length_a   1.000
_cell.length_b   1.000
_cell.length_c   1.000
_cell.angle_alpha   90.00
_cell.angle_beta   90.00
_cell.angle_gamma   90.00
#
_symmetry.space_group_name_H-M   'P 1'
#
loop_
_entity.id
_entity.type
_entity.pdbx_description
1 polymer ?
#
loop_
_entity_poly.entity_id
_entity_poly.type
_entity_poly.pdbx_seq_one_letter_code
_entity_poly.pdbx_strand_id
1 'polypeptide(L)'
;MSASSTPPNKKSRVSSRLAAIAESATLAVDAKAKALQAKGEKVVGFGAGEPDFPTPEHIVEAAVKAARDPKAHRYTPAAGLPQLRDAIAAK
;
A
#
# COMPACT_ATOMS: atom_id res chain seq x y z
N MET A 1 -4.19 3.79 -56.42
CA MET A 1 -5.17 4.15 -55.38
C MET A 1 -5.33 2.96 -54.45
N SER A 2 -4.70 2.99 -53.27
CA SER A 2 -5.01 2.04 -52.19
C SER A 2 -4.88 2.78 -50.88
N ALA A 3 -6.01 2.93 -50.21
CA ALA A 3 -6.13 3.52 -48.89
C ALA A 3 -5.45 2.61 -47.85
N SER A 4 -4.66 3.21 -46.95
CA SER A 4 -4.35 2.61 -45.66
C SER A 4 -4.84 3.58 -44.59
N SER A 5 -6.02 3.28 -44.07
CA SER A 5 -6.64 3.98 -42.96
C SER A 5 -5.98 3.52 -41.65
N THR A 6 -5.17 4.39 -41.04
CA THR A 6 -4.73 4.24 -39.65
C THR A 6 -5.96 4.32 -38.73
N PRO A 7 -6.25 3.33 -37.88
CA PRO A 7 -7.37 3.42 -36.95
C PRO A 7 -7.08 4.46 -35.85
N PRO A 8 -8.10 5.17 -35.34
CA PRO A 8 -7.91 6.25 -34.38
C PRO A 8 -7.43 5.71 -33.03
N ASN A 9 -6.31 6.26 -32.57
CA ASN A 9 -5.69 5.98 -31.27
C ASN A 9 -6.70 6.28 -30.13
N LYS A 10 -7.13 5.23 -29.41
CA LYS A 10 -8.06 5.30 -28.29
C LYS A 10 -7.43 6.13 -27.18
N LYS A 11 -7.76 7.43 -27.12
CA LYS A 11 -7.29 8.35 -26.07
C LYS A 11 -7.49 7.69 -24.71
N SER A 12 -6.39 7.34 -24.06
CA SER A 12 -6.34 6.79 -22.71
C SER A 12 -7.22 7.65 -21.78
N ARG A 13 -8.09 7.01 -20.99
CA ARG A 13 -8.95 7.70 -19.99
C ARG A 13 -8.18 8.20 -18.77
N VAL A 14 -6.87 7.98 -18.73
CA VAL A 14 -5.99 8.35 -17.62
C VAL A 14 -4.91 9.33 -18.09
N SER A 15 -4.36 10.09 -17.14
CA SER A 15 -3.29 11.06 -17.43
C SER A 15 -2.04 10.38 -17.98
N SER A 16 -1.24 11.10 -18.76
CA SER A 16 0.03 10.60 -19.30
C SER A 16 1.01 10.17 -18.20
N ARG A 17 1.03 10.90 -17.07
CA ARG A 17 1.85 10.54 -15.90
C ARG A 17 1.47 9.19 -15.32
N LEU A 18 0.17 8.88 -15.21
CA LEU A 18 -0.28 7.59 -14.73
C LEU A 18 0.04 6.48 -15.73
N ALA A 19 -0.19 6.74 -17.02
CA ALA A 19 0.08 5.77 -18.09
C ALA A 19 1.57 5.39 -18.22
N ALA A 20 2.49 6.22 -17.70
CA ALA A 20 3.93 5.98 -17.73
C ALA A 20 4.47 5.18 -16.53
N ILE A 21 3.64 4.88 -15.52
CA ILE A 21 4.05 4.08 -14.36
C ILE A 21 4.11 2.61 -14.76
N ALA A 22 5.27 1.98 -14.62
CA ALA A 22 5.44 0.55 -14.84
C ALA A 22 4.74 -0.27 -13.75
N GLU A 23 4.27 -1.46 -14.11
CA GLU A 23 3.73 -2.40 -13.13
C GLU A 23 4.80 -2.81 -12.11
N SER A 24 4.38 -2.98 -10.86
CA SER A 24 5.30 -3.34 -9.77
C SER A 24 5.73 -4.81 -9.89
N ALA A 25 7.02 -5.02 -10.15
CA ALA A 25 7.60 -6.36 -10.20
C ALA A 25 7.50 -7.08 -8.85
N THR A 26 7.60 -6.36 -7.72
CA THR A 26 7.53 -6.97 -6.38
C THR A 26 6.12 -7.48 -6.06
N LEU A 27 5.08 -6.69 -6.41
CA LEU A 27 3.70 -7.12 -6.24
C LEU A 27 3.35 -8.35 -7.08
N ALA A 28 3.88 -8.44 -8.30
CA ALA A 28 3.64 -9.60 -9.18
C ALA A 28 4.25 -10.88 -8.60
N VAL A 29 5.46 -10.80 -8.04
CA VAL A 29 6.15 -11.93 -7.40
C VAL A 29 5.44 -12.34 -6.11
N ASP A 30 5.08 -11.38 -5.25
CA ASP A 30 4.35 -11.65 -4.00
C ASP A 30 2.98 -12.27 -4.26
N ALA A 31 2.24 -11.79 -5.25
CA ALA A 31 0.95 -12.35 -5.64
C ALA A 31 1.08 -13.80 -6.12
N LYS A 32 2.11 -14.10 -6.91
CA LYS A 32 2.40 -15.47 -7.38
C LYS A 32 2.80 -16.39 -6.22
N ALA A 33 3.64 -15.92 -5.30
CA ALA A 33 4.04 -16.68 -4.11
C ALA A 33 2.82 -17.02 -3.23
N LYS A 34 1.96 -16.03 -2.95
CA LYS A 34 0.70 -16.23 -2.20
C LYS A 34 -0.23 -17.23 -2.91
N ALA A 35 -0.37 -17.15 -4.24
CA ALA A 35 -1.21 -18.06 -5.01
C ALA A 35 -0.70 -19.52 -5.00
N LEU A 36 0.62 -19.74 -5.00
CA LEU A 36 1.22 -21.07 -4.89
C LEU A 36 1.09 -21.64 -3.49
N GLN A 37 1.29 -20.82 -2.44
CA GLN A 37 1.03 -21.22 -1.05
C GLN A 37 -0.44 -21.63 -0.84
N ALA A 38 -1.39 -20.88 -1.41
CA ALA A 38 -2.82 -21.19 -1.34
C ALA A 38 -3.19 -22.53 -2.02
N LYS A 39 -2.38 -22.98 -2.99
CA LYS A 39 -2.52 -24.30 -3.65
C LYS A 39 -1.87 -25.44 -2.85
N GLY A 40 -1.30 -25.16 -1.68
CA GLY A 40 -0.62 -26.13 -0.83
C GLY A 40 0.84 -26.39 -1.20
N GLU A 41 1.43 -25.60 -2.12
CA GLU A 41 2.84 -25.73 -2.47
C GLU A 41 3.73 -25.10 -1.38
N LYS A 42 4.88 -25.73 -1.11
CA LYS A 42 5.84 -25.24 -0.11
C LYS A 42 6.71 -24.13 -0.70
N VAL A 43 6.26 -22.88 -0.54
CA VAL A 43 6.95 -21.68 -1.06
C VAL A 43 7.54 -20.87 0.09
N VAL A 44 8.84 -20.58 0.01
CA VAL A 44 9.54 -19.65 0.91
C VAL A 44 9.68 -18.30 0.19
N GLY A 45 8.92 -17.31 0.65
CA GLY A 45 8.91 -15.97 0.05
C GLY A 45 9.93 -15.06 0.73
N PHE A 46 11.00 -14.69 0.02
CA PHE A 46 11.95 -13.65 0.45
C PHE A 46 11.61 -12.25 -0.12
N GLY A 47 10.43 -12.10 -0.73
CA GLY A 47 9.99 -10.86 -1.37
C GLY A 47 9.27 -9.89 -0.45
N ALA A 48 8.71 -10.37 0.67
CA ALA A 48 7.98 -9.54 1.62
C ALA A 48 8.94 -8.60 2.36
N GLY A 49 8.65 -7.30 2.32
CA GLY A 49 9.40 -6.28 3.06
C GLY A 49 8.82 -5.96 4.45
N GLU A 50 7.76 -6.64 4.85
CA GLU A 50 7.14 -6.51 6.17
C GLU A 50 7.69 -7.57 7.13
N PRO A 51 7.91 -7.25 8.42
CA PRO A 51 8.35 -8.24 9.39
C PRO A 51 7.29 -9.33 9.64
N ASP A 52 7.74 -10.51 10.07
CA ASP A 52 6.91 -11.69 10.36
C ASP A 52 6.32 -11.72 11.77
N PHE A 53 6.68 -10.77 12.63
CA PHE A 53 6.17 -10.65 13.99
C PHE A 53 4.93 -9.75 14.06
N PRO A 54 3.99 -10.02 14.98
CA PRO A 54 2.84 -9.16 15.20
C PRO A 54 3.26 -7.80 15.78
N THR A 55 2.42 -6.79 15.58
CA THR A 55 2.54 -5.50 16.27
C THR A 55 2.62 -5.70 17.79
N PRO A 56 3.59 -5.07 18.49
CA PRO A 56 3.70 -5.17 19.94
C PRO A 56 2.41 -4.79 20.69
N GLU A 57 2.07 -5.53 21.75
CA GLU A 57 0.78 -5.42 22.47
C GLU A 57 0.47 -4.00 22.94
N HIS A 58 1.45 -3.30 23.52
CA HIS A 58 1.26 -1.93 24.02
C HIS A 58 0.82 -0.93 22.93
N ILE A 59 1.18 -1.18 21.67
CA ILE A 59 0.73 -0.37 20.53
C ILE A 59 -0.72 -0.68 20.20
N VAL A 60 -1.09 -1.97 20.20
CA VAL A 60 -2.45 -2.44 19.96
C VAL A 60 -3.39 -1.89 21.02
N GLU A 61 -3.02 -1.98 22.30
CA GLU A 61 -3.78 -1.44 23.43
C GLU A 61 -3.98 0.08 23.32
N ALA A 62 -2.93 0.83 22.97
CA ALA A 62 -3.00 2.27 22.76
C ALA A 62 -3.96 2.64 21.62
N ALA A 63 -3.93 1.88 20.51
CA ALA A 63 -4.85 2.07 19.38
C ALA A 63 -6.31 1.77 19.77
N VAL A 64 -6.56 0.69 20.52
CA VAL A 64 -7.90 0.35 21.04
C VAL A 64 -8.41 1.45 21.96
N LYS A 65 -7.57 1.95 22.87
CA LYS A 65 -7.91 3.05 23.77
C LYS A 65 -8.28 4.31 23.00
N ALA A 66 -7.48 4.69 22.00
CA ALA A 66 -7.76 5.85 21.15
C ALA A 66 -9.07 5.67 20.37
N ALA A 67 -9.31 4.50 19.78
CA ALA A 67 -10.54 4.22 19.04
C ALA A 67 -11.81 4.32 19.90
N ARG A 68 -11.73 4.04 21.20
CA ARG A 68 -12.83 4.18 22.16
C ARG A 68 -13.08 5.63 22.61
N ASP A 69 -12.14 6.55 22.41
CA ASP A 69 -12.29 7.95 22.78
C ASP A 69 -12.88 8.76 21.61
N PRO A 70 -14.09 9.35 21.74
CA PRO A 70 -14.69 10.18 20.69
C PRO A 70 -13.83 11.36 20.24
N LYS A 71 -12.87 11.82 21.07
CA LYS A 71 -11.91 12.87 20.68
C LYS A 71 -11.03 12.45 19.50
N ALA A 72 -10.79 11.16 19.32
CA ALA A 72 -9.96 10.63 18.24
C ALA A 72 -10.73 10.42 16.92
N HIS A 73 -12.04 10.72 16.87
CA HIS A 73 -12.89 10.43 15.69
C HIS A 73 -12.95 11.58 14.68
N ARG A 74 -12.13 12.62 14.86
CA ARG A 74 -12.14 13.84 14.04
C ARG A 74 -10.79 14.05 13.37
N TYR A 75 -10.76 15.03 12.46
CA TYR A 75 -9.54 15.38 11.74
C TYR A 75 -8.41 15.73 12.69
N THR A 76 -7.24 15.23 12.36
CA THR A 76 -5.97 15.68 12.92
C THR A 76 -5.45 16.86 12.10
N PRO A 77 -4.52 17.67 12.66
CA PRO A 77 -3.80 18.66 11.87
C PRO A 77 -3.10 17.98 10.67
N ALA A 78 -2.95 18.70 9.55
CA ALA A 78 -2.31 18.16 8.35
C ALA A 78 -0.89 17.61 8.60
N ALA A 79 -0.16 18.18 9.55
CA ALA A 79 1.16 17.74 9.95
C ALA A 79 1.17 16.52 10.89
N GLY A 80 0.01 16.06 11.36
CA GLY A 80 -0.13 15.02 12.38
C GLY A 80 -0.39 15.57 13.80
N LEU A 81 -0.59 14.67 14.75
CA LEU A 81 -0.84 15.00 16.15
C LEU A 81 0.42 15.63 16.79
N PRO A 82 0.30 16.76 17.53
CA PRO A 82 1.45 17.39 18.19
C PRO A 82 2.25 16.43 19.06
N GLN A 83 1.57 15.64 19.90
CA GLN A 83 2.18 14.66 20.80
C GLN A 83 3.00 13.59 20.05
N LEU A 84 2.54 13.16 18.88
CA LEU A 84 3.27 12.19 18.05
C LEU A 84 4.53 12.83 17.45
N ARG A 85 4.42 14.08 16.98
CA ARG A 85 5.54 14.82 16.41
C ARG A 85 6.62 15.09 17.46
N ASP A 86 6.22 15.51 18.65
CA ASP A 86 7.14 15.75 19.76
C ASP A 86 7.85 14.46 20.19
N ALA A 87 7.12 13.33 20.26
CA ALA A 87 7.70 12.03 20.58
C ALA A 87 8.69 11.54 19.51
N ILE A 88 8.43 11.80 18.23
CA ILE A 88 9.37 11.49 17.13
C ILE A 88 10.61 12.37 17.22
N ALA A 89 10.46 13.67 17.51
CA ALA A 89 11.57 14.62 17.59
C ALA A 89 12.48 14.42 18.82
N ALA A 90 11.94 13.85 19.90
CA ALA A 90 12.69 13.54 21.12
C ALA A 90 13.55 12.27 21.02
N LYS A 91 13.51 11.56 19.88
CA LYS A 91 14.26 10.32 19.62
C LYS A 91 15.49 10.59 18.75
#